data_AF-A0A803VNP7-F1
#
_entry.id   AF-A0A803VNP7-F1
#
_cell.length_a   1.000
_cell.length_b   1.000
_cell.length_c   1.000
_cell.angle_alpha   90.00
_cell.angle_beta   90.00
_cell.angle_gamma   90.00
#
_symmetry.space_group_name_H-M   'P 1'
#
loop_
_entity.id
_entity.type
_entity.pdbx_description
1 polymer ?
#
loop_
_entity_poly.entity_id
_entity_poly.type
_entity_poly.pdbx_seq_one_letter_code
_entity_poly.pdbx_strand_id
1 'polypeptide(L)'
;MYFSHFSLSSPHFFFPFSPLFSPHFFPISSIFPPVFSLCFPIFPPVFPCIFLNFPHPPPCFFPGFPPIFPPFFPIFSPLSAGELSQAELMVMTIADIIKQLLEAHEQGRDVDINRLKTKTSAKYGLPAQPRLVDIIAAVPPQFRKVLLPKLKAKPIRTASGIAVVAVMCKPHRCPHINFTGNICVYCPGGPDSDFEYSTQSYTGYEPTSMRAIRARYDPYLQTRHRVEQLKQLGHSVDKVEFIVMGGTFMALPEDYRDYFIRNLHDALSGHTSNNVAEAVRYSERSLTKCVGITIETRPDYCLRQHLSAMLSYGCTRLEIGVQSVYEDVARDTNRSGGVDGNSAWICEFFENPAFRPDGMKLYPTLVIRGTGLYELWKTGRYRSYPPSTLVDLVARILALVPPWTRVYRVQRDIPMPLVSSGVEHGNLRELALARMKDLGTQCRDVRTREVGIQEIHHKVRPYQVELIRRDYVANGGWETFLSYEDPEQDILVGLLRLRRSSPDTFRPELRGGVSVVRELHVYGSAVPVSSRDPSKFQHQGFGMLLMEEAERIAREEHGARKIAVISGVGTRNYYRKIGYELEGPYMVKSLE
;
A
#
# COMPACT_ATOMS: atom_id res chain seq x y z
N MET A 1 -25.48 -70.94 25.72
CA MET A 1 -24.63 -70.13 26.61
C MET A 1 -23.21 -70.19 26.08
N TYR A 2 -22.84 -69.25 25.22
CA TYR A 2 -21.48 -69.06 24.69
C TYR A 2 -21.31 -67.57 24.39
N PHE A 3 -20.16 -67.04 24.79
CA PHE A 3 -19.66 -65.69 24.52
C PHE A 3 -19.45 -65.46 23.02
N SER A 4 -19.71 -64.23 22.53
CA SER A 4 -18.82 -63.48 21.63
C SER A 4 -19.42 -62.14 21.18
N HIS A 5 -18.53 -61.13 21.12
CA HIS A 5 -18.52 -59.91 20.29
C HIS A 5 -19.83 -59.24 19.85
N PHE A 6 -20.00 -57.97 20.23
CA PHE A 6 -20.75 -57.00 19.41
C PHE A 6 -20.01 -55.66 19.32
N SER A 7 -19.74 -55.25 18.08
CA SER A 7 -19.21 -53.95 17.68
C SER A 7 -20.31 -52.89 17.74
N LEU A 8 -20.00 -51.73 18.30
CA LEU A 8 -20.84 -50.54 18.21
C LEU A 8 -20.35 -49.65 17.07
N SER A 9 -20.99 -49.80 15.91
CA SER A 9 -21.00 -48.79 14.86
C SER A 9 -22.17 -47.83 15.10
N SER A 10 -21.91 -46.53 15.18
CA SER A 10 -22.95 -45.49 15.18
C SER A 10 -22.52 -44.33 14.28
N PRO A 11 -23.46 -43.68 13.55
CA PRO A 11 -23.20 -43.02 12.28
C PRO A 11 -22.66 -41.60 12.45
N HIS A 12 -21.71 -41.24 11.60
CA HIS A 12 -21.24 -39.86 11.42
C HIS A 12 -22.39 -38.96 10.93
N PHE A 13 -22.79 -38.01 11.76
CA PHE A 13 -23.54 -36.83 11.33
C PHE A 13 -22.63 -35.97 10.44
N PHE A 14 -22.76 -36.13 9.12
CA PHE A 14 -22.30 -35.13 8.16
C PHE A 14 -23.26 -33.94 8.22
N PHE A 15 -22.85 -32.85 8.87
CA PHE A 15 -23.44 -31.54 8.61
C PHE A 15 -22.93 -31.05 7.24
N PRO A 16 -23.82 -30.72 6.28
CA PRO A 16 -23.39 -30.09 5.05
C PRO A 16 -23.01 -28.63 5.35
N PHE A 17 -21.71 -28.34 5.36
CA PHE A 17 -21.22 -26.97 5.34
C PHE A 17 -21.59 -26.34 3.99
N SER A 18 -22.55 -25.43 4.02
CA SER A 18 -22.94 -24.57 2.90
C SER A 18 -21.80 -23.59 2.54
N PRO A 19 -21.71 -23.07 1.30
CA PRO A 19 -20.63 -22.18 0.89
C PRO A 19 -20.77 -20.80 1.58
N LEU A 20 -19.98 -20.57 2.62
CA LEU A 20 -20.14 -19.46 3.57
C LEU A 20 -19.41 -18.16 3.18
N PHE A 21 -18.71 -18.08 2.05
CA PHE A 21 -17.73 -16.98 1.82
C PHE A 21 -18.16 -15.82 0.90
N SER A 22 -19.22 -15.96 0.10
CA SER A 22 -19.75 -14.84 -0.71
C SER A 22 -20.31 -13.63 0.10
N PRO A 23 -20.89 -13.76 1.30
CA PRO A 23 -21.56 -12.63 1.96
C PRO A 23 -20.60 -11.63 2.61
N HIS A 24 -19.31 -11.95 2.77
CA HIS A 24 -18.33 -11.03 3.40
C HIS A 24 -17.72 -10.04 2.42
N PHE A 25 -17.49 -10.40 1.16
CA PHE A 25 -16.94 -9.48 0.15
C PHE A 25 -17.97 -8.52 -0.43
N PHE A 26 -19.22 -8.99 -0.54
CA PHE A 26 -20.35 -8.19 -1.02
C PHE A 26 -20.53 -6.83 -0.31
N PRO A 27 -20.59 -6.75 1.04
CA PRO A 27 -20.73 -5.47 1.75
C PRO A 27 -19.49 -4.58 1.65
N ILE A 28 -18.32 -5.13 1.30
CA ILE A 28 -17.09 -4.35 1.14
C ILE A 28 -17.10 -3.66 -0.21
N SER A 29 -17.36 -4.39 -1.29
CA SER A 29 -17.42 -3.84 -2.66
C SER A 29 -18.54 -2.83 -2.87
N SER A 30 -19.63 -2.93 -2.11
CA SER A 30 -20.70 -1.92 -2.14
C SER A 30 -20.32 -0.59 -1.50
N ILE A 31 -19.23 -0.53 -0.74
CA ILE A 31 -18.83 0.64 0.05
C ILE A 31 -17.46 1.19 -0.36
N PHE A 32 -16.48 0.31 -0.57
CA PHE A 32 -15.07 0.68 -0.78
C PHE A 32 -14.51 0.04 -2.05
N PRO A 33 -13.45 0.62 -2.64
CA PRO A 33 -12.61 -0.09 -3.61
C PRO A 33 -11.76 -1.17 -2.91
N PRO A 34 -11.99 -2.48 -3.14
CA PRO A 34 -11.18 -3.52 -2.51
C PRO A 34 -9.82 -3.65 -3.19
N VAL A 35 -8.76 -3.70 -2.38
CA VAL A 35 -7.42 -4.11 -2.81
C VAL A 35 -7.06 -5.42 -2.15
N PHE A 36 -6.72 -6.43 -2.95
CA PHE A 36 -6.37 -7.74 -2.42
C PHE A 36 -4.85 -7.91 -2.36
N SER A 37 -4.35 -8.26 -1.17
CA SER A 37 -2.97 -8.72 -1.00
C SER A 37 -2.92 -10.22 -1.18
N LEU A 38 -2.14 -10.66 -2.17
CA LEU A 38 -1.96 -12.05 -2.52
C LEU A 38 -0.53 -12.50 -2.19
N CYS A 39 -0.40 -13.69 -1.60
CA CYS A 39 0.88 -14.29 -1.22
C CYS A 39 1.02 -15.66 -1.88
N PHE A 40 2.06 -15.86 -2.71
CA PHE A 40 2.22 -17.09 -3.49
C PHE A 40 3.36 -17.98 -3.01
N PRO A 41 3.00 -19.12 -2.40
CA PRO A 41 3.75 -20.38 -2.49
C PRO A 41 2.83 -21.53 -2.94
N ILE A 42 3.08 -22.21 -4.06
CA ILE A 42 2.34 -23.44 -4.42
C ILE A 42 3.16 -24.66 -3.96
N PHE A 43 2.53 -25.51 -3.15
CA PHE A 43 2.99 -26.87 -2.85
C PHE A 43 2.97 -27.74 -4.12
N PRO A 44 3.97 -28.57 -4.41
CA PRO A 44 3.75 -29.71 -5.30
C PRO A 44 2.81 -30.73 -4.62
N PRO A 45 1.95 -31.45 -5.36
CA PRO A 45 0.89 -32.28 -4.79
C PRO A 45 1.43 -33.66 -4.40
N VAL A 46 1.73 -33.96 -3.13
CA VAL A 46 1.96 -35.36 -2.69
C VAL A 46 1.65 -35.60 -1.19
N PHE A 47 0.44 -36.15 -0.90
CA PHE A 47 0.08 -37.27 0.02
C PHE A 47 0.40 -37.23 1.56
N PRO A 48 -0.25 -38.08 2.42
CA PRO A 48 -1.22 -37.63 3.42
C PRO A 48 -0.79 -37.74 4.91
N CYS A 49 -1.62 -37.12 5.75
CA CYS A 49 -1.80 -37.25 7.21
C CYS A 49 -0.93 -38.24 8.00
N ILE A 50 -0.17 -37.73 8.98
CA ILE A 50 0.11 -38.43 10.24
C ILE A 50 0.10 -37.41 11.39
N PHE A 51 -0.88 -37.54 12.30
CA PHE A 51 -0.89 -36.97 13.66
C PHE A 51 0.35 -37.44 14.41
N LEU A 52 1.08 -36.59 15.15
CA LEU A 52 1.87 -37.04 16.29
C LEU A 52 2.18 -35.90 17.28
N ASN A 53 2.01 -36.25 18.56
CA ASN A 53 2.19 -35.46 19.77
C ASN A 53 3.63 -34.93 19.95
N PHE A 54 3.75 -33.72 20.50
CA PHE A 54 5.01 -33.14 20.98
C PHE A 54 5.39 -33.69 22.37
N PRO A 55 6.66 -34.03 22.62
CA PRO A 55 7.25 -33.93 23.95
C PRO A 55 8.18 -32.71 24.06
N HIS A 56 8.19 -32.10 25.25
CA HIS A 56 9.00 -30.94 25.63
C HIS A 56 10.52 -31.16 25.44
N PRO A 57 11.31 -30.09 25.16
CA PRO A 57 12.77 -30.19 25.13
C PRO A 57 13.39 -30.03 26.54
N PRO A 58 14.56 -30.65 26.81
CA PRO A 58 15.32 -30.42 28.05
C PRO A 58 16.24 -29.19 27.94
N PRO A 59 16.77 -28.65 29.06
CA PRO A 59 17.62 -27.47 29.04
C PRO A 59 19.08 -27.85 28.76
N CYS A 60 19.74 -27.12 27.86
CA CYS A 60 21.19 -27.20 27.66
C CYS A 60 21.88 -25.96 28.24
N PHE A 61 22.78 -26.21 29.19
CA PHE A 61 23.78 -25.28 29.70
C PHE A 61 24.90 -25.04 28.67
N PHE A 62 25.42 -23.82 28.59
CA PHE A 62 26.76 -23.53 28.05
C PHE A 62 27.50 -22.55 28.99
N PRO A 63 28.80 -22.77 29.27
CA PRO A 63 29.60 -21.89 30.11
C PRO A 63 30.25 -20.75 29.31
N GLY A 64 30.59 -19.69 30.04
CA GLY A 64 31.04 -18.40 29.49
C GLY A 64 32.48 -18.34 28.99
N PHE A 65 32.76 -17.21 28.32
CA PHE A 65 34.09 -16.67 28.04
C PHE A 65 34.07 -15.13 28.22
N PRO A 66 35.22 -14.50 28.51
CA PRO A 66 35.31 -13.20 29.19
C PRO A 66 35.31 -11.99 28.24
N PRO A 67 35.17 -10.75 28.76
CA PRO A 67 35.06 -9.55 27.94
C PRO A 67 36.44 -9.00 27.54
N ILE A 68 36.56 -8.55 26.28
CA ILE A 68 37.66 -7.71 25.81
C ILE A 68 37.06 -6.38 25.35
N PHE A 69 37.27 -5.34 26.14
CA PHE A 69 37.06 -3.94 25.74
C PHE A 69 38.34 -3.40 25.09
N PRO A 70 38.26 -2.61 24.00
CA PRO A 70 39.31 -1.66 23.66
C PRO A 70 38.96 -0.25 24.19
N PRO A 71 39.91 0.53 24.73
CA PRO A 71 39.70 1.95 24.92
C PRO A 71 39.96 2.70 23.62
N PHE A 72 38.96 3.46 23.15
CA PHE A 72 39.16 4.55 22.21
C PHE A 72 39.63 5.78 22.98
N PHE A 73 40.84 6.25 22.69
CA PHE A 73 41.27 7.62 23.00
C PHE A 73 41.10 8.48 21.74
N PRO A 74 40.49 9.67 21.81
CA PRO A 74 40.87 10.77 20.95
C PRO A 74 41.83 11.69 21.71
N ILE A 75 43.03 11.83 21.16
CA ILE A 75 43.98 12.88 21.52
C ILE A 75 43.40 14.19 20.97
N PHE A 76 43.00 15.10 21.85
CA PHE A 76 42.78 16.50 21.49
C PHE A 76 44.14 17.17 21.30
N SER A 77 44.48 17.52 20.06
CA SER A 77 45.53 18.51 19.77
C SER A 77 44.94 19.92 19.81
N PRO A 78 45.70 20.95 20.24
CA PRO A 78 45.23 22.32 20.22
C PRO A 78 45.16 22.84 18.78
N LEU A 79 44.07 23.54 18.48
CA LEU A 79 43.81 24.25 17.22
C LEU A 79 44.95 25.23 16.91
N SER A 80 45.57 25.06 15.74
CA SER A 80 46.38 26.10 15.10
C SER A 80 45.46 27.05 14.33
N ALA A 81 45.78 28.35 14.38
CA ALA A 81 45.01 29.41 13.76
C ALA A 81 45.10 29.32 12.23
N GLY A 82 43.96 29.12 11.55
CA GLY A 82 43.81 29.25 10.10
C GLY A 82 43.03 28.13 9.40
N GLU A 83 42.73 27.01 10.06
CA GLU A 83 42.02 25.89 9.43
C GLU A 83 40.50 26.07 9.55
N LEU A 84 39.82 26.14 8.40
CA LEU A 84 38.35 26.15 8.32
C LEU A 84 37.77 24.94 9.04
N SER A 85 36.74 25.16 9.84
CA SER A 85 36.04 24.09 10.53
C SER A 85 35.36 23.13 9.53
N GLN A 86 35.14 21.88 9.93
CA GLN A 86 34.42 20.92 9.09
C GLN A 86 33.02 21.40 8.68
N ALA A 87 32.36 22.20 9.52
CA ALA A 87 31.07 22.80 9.21
C ALA A 87 31.17 23.84 8.08
N GLU A 88 32.19 24.69 8.11
CA GLU A 88 32.45 25.69 7.05
C GLU A 88 32.81 25.01 5.73
N LEU A 89 33.66 23.98 5.77
CA LEU A 89 33.97 23.17 4.59
C LEU A 89 32.73 22.49 3.99
N MET A 90 31.80 22.03 4.83
CA MET A 90 30.51 21.47 4.39
C MET A 90 29.66 22.51 3.68
N VAL A 91 29.54 23.72 4.23
CA VAL A 91 28.78 24.82 3.61
C VAL A 91 29.40 25.23 2.28
N MET A 92 30.73 25.37 2.21
CA MET A 92 31.44 25.68 0.96
C MET A 92 31.23 24.60 -0.11
N THR A 93 31.29 23.33 0.29
CA THR A 93 31.02 22.20 -0.61
C THR A 93 29.60 22.25 -1.16
N ILE A 94 28.61 22.51 -0.31
CA ILE A 94 27.21 22.62 -0.75
C ILE A 94 27.03 23.80 -1.72
N ALA A 95 27.63 24.95 -1.42
CA ALA A 95 27.58 26.12 -2.30
C ALA A 95 28.22 25.83 -3.67
N ASP A 96 29.37 25.15 -3.72
CA ASP A 96 30.04 24.77 -4.96
C ASP A 96 29.23 23.75 -5.77
N ILE A 97 28.58 22.78 -5.09
CA ILE A 97 27.63 21.85 -5.74
C ILE A 97 26.48 22.62 -6.39
N ILE A 98 25.87 23.57 -5.69
CA ILE A 98 24.74 24.36 -6.23
C ILE A 98 25.20 25.20 -7.43
N LYS A 99 26.37 25.83 -7.34
CA LYS A 99 26.94 26.61 -8.46
C LYS A 99 27.13 25.72 -9.70
N GLN A 100 27.74 24.55 -9.55
CA GLN A 100 27.94 23.62 -10.66
C GLN A 100 26.62 23.10 -11.25
N LEU A 101 25.58 22.92 -10.42
CA LEU A 101 24.25 22.54 -10.89
C LEU A 101 23.56 23.66 -11.69
N LEU A 102 23.75 24.92 -11.31
CA LEU A 102 23.24 26.08 -12.03
C LEU A 102 23.92 26.23 -13.39
N GLU A 103 25.26 26.19 -13.42
CA GLU A 103 26.04 26.26 -14.67
C GLU A 103 25.65 25.13 -15.63
N ALA A 104 25.49 23.90 -15.12
CA ALA A 104 25.05 22.78 -15.94
C ALA A 104 23.61 22.94 -16.45
N HIS A 105 22.72 23.56 -15.66
CA HIS A 105 21.36 23.85 -16.11
C HIS A 105 21.32 24.88 -17.23
N GLU A 106 22.07 25.99 -17.10
CA GLU A 106 22.20 27.01 -18.15
C GLU A 106 22.76 26.44 -19.46
N GLN A 107 23.65 25.45 -19.35
CA GLN A 107 24.27 24.76 -20.48
C GLN A 107 23.44 23.58 -21.00
N GLY A 108 22.26 23.31 -20.44
CA GLY A 108 21.38 22.22 -20.86
C GLY A 108 21.95 20.80 -20.62
N ARG A 109 22.98 20.64 -19.78
CA ARG A 109 23.59 19.33 -19.51
C ARG A 109 22.85 18.58 -18.40
N ASP A 110 22.76 17.27 -18.55
CA ASP A 110 22.31 16.39 -17.48
C ASP A 110 23.48 16.05 -16.55
N VAL A 111 23.23 16.02 -15.24
CA VAL A 111 24.28 15.86 -14.23
C VAL A 111 23.92 14.76 -13.26
N ASP A 112 24.82 13.79 -13.16
CA ASP A 112 24.76 12.80 -12.09
C ASP A 112 25.14 13.44 -10.75
N ILE A 113 24.13 13.64 -9.90
CA ILE A 113 24.26 14.24 -8.58
C ILE A 113 25.20 13.43 -7.68
N ASN A 114 25.20 12.09 -7.76
CA ASN A 114 26.05 11.26 -6.90
C ASN A 114 27.52 11.42 -7.28
N ARG A 115 27.81 11.47 -8.58
CA ARG A 115 29.16 11.73 -9.08
C ARG A 115 29.63 13.14 -8.72
N LEU A 116 28.76 14.13 -8.85
CA LEU A 116 29.04 15.52 -8.47
C LEU A 116 29.36 15.64 -6.98
N LYS A 117 28.52 15.06 -6.10
CA LYS A 117 28.75 15.04 -4.65
C LYS A 117 30.10 14.42 -4.31
N THR A 118 30.42 13.28 -4.92
CA THR A 118 31.69 12.58 -4.68
C THR A 118 32.89 13.45 -5.07
N LYS A 119 32.84 14.05 -6.27
CA LYS A 119 33.93 14.90 -6.79
C LYS A 119 34.13 16.16 -5.94
N THR A 120 33.05 16.84 -5.59
CA THR A 120 33.14 18.09 -4.81
C THR A 120 33.51 17.81 -3.35
N SER A 121 32.99 16.74 -2.73
CA SER A 121 33.42 16.35 -1.38
C SER A 121 34.91 15.99 -1.32
N ALA A 122 35.45 15.34 -2.35
CA ALA A 122 36.88 15.05 -2.44
C ALA A 122 37.72 16.32 -2.58
N LYS A 123 37.25 17.32 -3.37
CA LYS A 123 37.92 18.61 -3.55
C LYS A 123 38.10 19.39 -2.22
N TYR A 124 37.12 19.30 -1.32
CA TYR A 124 37.16 19.98 -0.01
C TYR A 124 37.62 19.08 1.15
N GLY A 125 38.05 17.84 0.87
CA GLY A 125 38.58 16.92 1.88
C GLY A 125 37.56 16.46 2.94
N LEU A 126 36.27 16.42 2.61
CA LEU A 126 35.23 16.06 3.58
C LEU A 126 35.22 14.55 3.88
N PRO A 127 35.10 14.14 5.17
CA PRO A 127 35.02 12.74 5.55
C PRO A 127 33.68 12.09 5.17
N ALA A 128 32.64 12.89 4.98
CA ALA A 128 31.30 12.45 4.63
C ALA A 128 30.69 13.35 3.55
N GLN A 129 29.88 12.76 2.67
CA GLN A 129 29.18 13.51 1.64
C GLN A 129 28.03 14.34 2.23
N PRO A 130 27.73 15.53 1.69
CA PRO A 130 26.58 16.32 2.10
C PRO A 130 25.28 15.53 1.87
N ARG A 131 24.32 15.64 2.78
CA ARG A 131 23.02 14.98 2.60
C ARG A 131 22.23 15.75 1.55
N LEU A 132 21.40 15.04 0.80
CA LEU A 132 20.57 15.66 -0.23
C LEU A 132 19.63 16.72 0.36
N VAL A 133 19.14 16.51 1.59
CA VAL A 133 18.31 17.48 2.33
C VAL A 133 19.05 18.80 2.54
N ASP A 134 20.34 18.75 2.89
CA ASP A 134 21.16 19.94 3.13
C ASP A 134 21.38 20.71 1.82
N ILE A 135 21.59 20.00 0.71
CA ILE A 135 21.70 20.60 -0.63
C ILE A 135 20.38 21.28 -1.02
N ILE A 136 19.23 20.61 -0.86
CA ILE A 136 17.90 21.17 -1.17
C ILE A 136 17.59 22.41 -0.32
N ALA A 137 17.97 22.39 0.97
CA ALA A 137 17.76 23.51 1.88
C ALA A 137 18.59 24.74 1.50
N ALA A 138 19.78 24.54 0.94
CA ALA A 138 20.67 25.62 0.51
C ALA A 138 20.34 26.21 -0.87
N VAL A 139 19.41 25.62 -1.65
CA VAL A 139 19.02 26.15 -2.96
C VAL A 139 18.35 27.54 -2.82
N PRO A 140 18.87 28.58 -3.53
CA PRO A 140 18.26 29.91 -3.50
C PRO A 140 16.78 29.91 -3.95
N PRO A 141 15.90 30.74 -3.37
CA PRO A 141 14.46 30.75 -3.67
C PRO A 141 14.14 30.96 -5.16
N GLN A 142 14.93 31.78 -5.84
CA GLN A 142 14.78 32.08 -7.27
C GLN A 142 15.00 30.86 -8.18
N PHE A 143 15.93 29.96 -7.81
CA PHE A 143 16.26 28.76 -8.59
C PHE A 143 15.54 27.50 -8.10
N ARG A 144 14.75 27.60 -7.02
CA ARG A 144 14.03 26.46 -6.46
C ARG A 144 13.12 25.78 -7.48
N LYS A 145 12.37 26.54 -8.29
CA LYS A 145 11.44 25.99 -9.30
C LYS A 145 12.15 25.12 -10.35
N VAL A 146 13.41 25.43 -10.63
CA VAL A 146 14.21 24.78 -11.66
C VAL A 146 14.99 23.58 -11.10
N LEU A 147 15.62 23.75 -9.94
CA LEU A 147 16.51 22.75 -9.37
C LEU A 147 15.79 21.69 -8.52
N LEU A 148 14.68 22.01 -7.83
CA LEU A 148 13.93 21.04 -7.03
C LEU A 148 13.50 19.80 -7.82
N PRO A 149 12.90 19.92 -9.03
CA PRO A 149 12.52 18.76 -9.82
C PRO A 149 13.69 17.82 -10.14
N LYS A 150 14.89 18.37 -10.36
CA LYS A 150 16.11 17.60 -10.63
C LYS A 150 16.72 16.98 -9.37
N LEU A 151 16.63 17.67 -8.24
CA LEU A 151 17.18 17.25 -6.95
C LEU A 151 16.24 16.33 -6.16
N LYS A 152 14.99 16.17 -6.59
CA LYS A 152 13.97 15.38 -5.90
C LYS A 152 14.34 13.89 -5.88
N ALA A 153 14.49 13.33 -4.69
CA ALA A 153 14.74 11.91 -4.55
C ALA A 153 13.52 11.07 -4.96
N LYS A 154 13.72 10.05 -5.80
CA LYS A 154 12.68 9.07 -6.20
C LYS A 154 11.37 9.76 -6.62
N PRO A 155 11.38 10.49 -7.76
CA PRO A 155 10.26 11.35 -8.19
C PRO A 155 8.92 10.59 -8.31
N ILE A 156 8.97 9.30 -8.66
CA ILE A 156 7.82 8.38 -8.73
C ILE A 156 6.99 8.37 -7.44
N ARG A 157 7.60 8.60 -6.26
CA ARG A 157 6.91 8.54 -4.95
C ARG A 157 5.75 9.52 -4.79
N THR A 158 5.79 10.64 -5.50
CA THR A 158 4.69 11.61 -5.51
C THR A 158 4.37 12.06 -6.94
N ALA A 159 4.59 11.18 -7.92
CA ALA A 159 4.26 11.46 -9.32
C ALA A 159 2.76 11.73 -9.51
N SER A 160 1.91 11.03 -8.75
CA SER A 160 0.45 11.24 -8.71
C SER A 160 0.00 12.51 -7.94
N GLY A 161 0.92 13.28 -7.37
CA GLY A 161 0.58 14.46 -6.56
C GLY A 161 0.06 14.15 -5.16
N ILE A 162 0.16 12.91 -4.70
CA ILE A 162 -0.25 12.47 -3.36
C ILE A 162 0.96 11.96 -2.58
N ALA A 163 1.13 12.42 -1.35
CA ALA A 163 2.14 11.94 -0.43
C ALA A 163 1.62 10.75 0.37
N VAL A 164 2.17 9.55 0.10
CA VAL A 164 1.80 8.34 0.83
C VAL A 164 2.55 8.26 2.16
N VAL A 165 1.80 8.25 3.26
CA VAL A 165 2.31 8.17 4.64
C VAL A 165 1.86 6.87 5.26
N ALA A 166 2.78 5.91 5.32
CA ALA A 166 2.53 4.60 5.93
C ALA A 166 2.90 4.64 7.41
N VAL A 167 1.96 4.25 8.27
CA VAL A 167 2.05 4.25 9.75
C VAL A 167 1.75 2.85 10.27
N MET A 168 2.38 2.47 11.37
CA MET A 168 2.15 1.17 12.01
C MET A 168 1.46 1.34 13.36
N CYS A 169 0.44 0.51 13.62
CA CYS A 169 -0.12 0.40 14.95
C CYS A 169 0.76 -0.43 15.87
N LYS A 170 0.47 -0.42 17.17
CA LYS A 170 1.24 -1.18 18.17
C LYS A 170 1.31 -2.68 17.82
N PRO A 171 2.44 -3.36 18.14
CA PRO A 171 2.52 -4.80 18.09
C PRO A 171 1.41 -5.44 18.94
N HIS A 172 0.68 -6.38 18.35
CA HIS A 172 -0.38 -7.13 19.01
C HIS A 172 -0.50 -8.51 18.35
N ARG A 173 -1.01 -9.48 19.10
CA ARG A 173 -1.25 -10.83 18.60
C ARG A 173 -2.44 -10.84 17.63
N CYS A 174 -2.36 -11.68 16.60
CA CYS A 174 -3.49 -11.90 15.72
C CYS A 174 -4.66 -12.55 16.46
N PRO A 175 -5.91 -12.14 16.19
CA PRO A 175 -7.08 -12.63 16.94
C PRO A 175 -7.36 -14.12 16.76
N HIS A 176 -7.03 -14.69 15.59
CA HIS A 176 -7.31 -16.11 15.32
C HIS A 176 -6.48 -17.07 16.19
N ILE A 177 -5.37 -16.61 16.79
CA ILE A 177 -4.53 -17.44 17.67
C ILE A 177 -5.33 -18.05 18.82
N ASN A 178 -6.38 -17.35 19.28
CA ASN A 178 -7.25 -17.82 20.36
C ASN A 178 -8.06 -19.07 19.97
N PHE A 179 -8.30 -19.28 18.68
CA PHE A 179 -9.12 -20.38 18.18
C PHE A 179 -8.29 -21.47 17.48
N THR A 180 -7.20 -21.08 16.81
CA THR A 180 -6.32 -22.00 16.07
C THR A 180 -5.09 -22.45 16.85
N GLY A 181 -4.78 -21.79 17.97
CA GLY A 181 -3.61 -22.06 18.81
C GLY A 181 -2.29 -21.49 18.28
N ASN A 182 -2.20 -21.16 16.99
CA ASN A 182 -0.97 -20.67 16.34
C ASN A 182 -1.27 -19.56 15.32
N ILE A 183 -0.23 -18.79 14.95
CA ILE A 183 -0.26 -17.83 13.84
C ILE A 183 -0.15 -18.53 12.46
N CYS A 184 -0.33 -17.77 11.38
CA CYS A 184 -0.18 -18.28 10.01
C CYS A 184 1.25 -18.75 9.72
N VAL A 185 1.39 -19.86 8.99
CA VAL A 185 2.66 -20.60 8.79
C VAL A 185 3.79 -19.75 8.18
N TYR A 186 3.47 -18.87 7.23
CA TYR A 186 4.46 -18.02 6.54
C TYR A 186 4.63 -16.62 7.16
N CYS A 187 3.94 -16.32 8.28
CA CYS A 187 3.94 -14.97 8.83
C CYS A 187 5.19 -14.72 9.69
N PRO A 188 6.10 -13.80 9.30
CA PRO A 188 7.23 -13.42 10.15
C PRO A 188 6.80 -12.43 11.23
N GLY A 189 7.68 -12.26 12.22
CA GLY A 189 7.58 -11.18 13.20
C GLY A 189 6.42 -11.30 14.17
N GLY A 190 6.16 -10.19 14.86
CA GLY A 190 5.11 -10.08 15.86
C GLY A 190 5.59 -10.39 17.28
N PRO A 191 4.69 -10.25 18.28
CA PRO A 191 5.05 -10.33 19.70
C PRO A 191 5.63 -11.68 20.14
N ASP A 192 5.27 -12.76 19.46
CA ASP A 192 5.67 -14.13 19.79
C ASP A 192 6.83 -14.64 18.90
N SER A 193 7.64 -13.74 18.37
CA SER A 193 8.75 -14.05 17.46
C SER A 193 10.09 -13.55 17.99
N ASP A 194 11.19 -14.05 17.40
CA ASP A 194 12.56 -13.61 17.70
C ASP A 194 12.84 -12.15 17.26
N PHE A 195 11.92 -11.51 16.53
CA PHE A 195 12.08 -10.13 16.07
C PHE A 195 11.61 -9.14 17.13
N GLU A 196 12.58 -8.54 17.83
CA GLU A 196 12.34 -7.58 18.91
C GLU A 196 11.43 -6.42 18.50
N TYR A 197 10.35 -6.23 19.28
CA TYR A 197 9.43 -5.10 19.18
C TYR A 197 8.84 -4.86 17.77
N SER A 198 8.71 -5.93 17.00
CA SER A 198 8.18 -5.92 15.63
C SER A 198 6.65 -6.11 15.60
N THR A 199 5.99 -5.51 14.60
CA THR A 199 4.57 -5.76 14.34
C THR A 199 4.37 -7.07 13.60
N GLN A 200 3.20 -7.68 13.75
CA GLN A 200 2.87 -8.92 13.05
C GLN A 200 3.02 -8.77 11.53
N SER A 201 3.64 -9.75 10.87
CA SER A 201 4.00 -9.77 9.43
C SER A 201 5.21 -8.91 9.03
N TYR A 202 5.90 -8.28 9.99
CA TYR A 202 7.06 -7.41 9.74
C TYR A 202 8.25 -7.82 10.59
N THR A 203 9.47 -7.64 10.07
CA THR A 203 10.71 -8.04 10.75
C THR A 203 11.29 -6.95 11.66
N GLY A 204 10.82 -5.71 11.56
CA GLY A 204 11.36 -4.55 12.30
C GLY A 204 12.45 -3.80 11.54
N TYR A 205 13.08 -4.43 10.55
CA TYR A 205 14.16 -3.85 9.75
C TYR A 205 13.68 -3.15 8.47
N GLU A 206 12.38 -3.18 8.17
CA GLU A 206 11.83 -2.42 7.07
C GLU A 206 11.89 -0.91 7.39
N PRO A 207 12.11 -0.03 6.40
CA PRO A 207 12.20 1.41 6.65
C PRO A 207 11.01 2.00 7.40
N THR A 208 9.80 1.47 7.17
CA THR A 208 8.60 1.91 7.89
C THR A 208 8.55 1.36 9.31
N SER A 209 8.88 0.09 9.52
CA SER A 209 8.99 -0.53 10.84
C SER A 209 10.02 0.18 11.72
N MET A 210 11.22 0.47 11.18
CA MET A 210 12.26 1.20 11.91
C MET A 210 11.80 2.59 12.36
N ARG A 211 11.00 3.29 11.53
CA ARG A 211 10.42 4.59 11.92
C ARG A 211 9.37 4.43 13.01
N ALA A 212 8.52 3.41 12.91
CA ALA A 212 7.51 3.13 13.91
C ALA A 212 8.13 2.78 15.27
N ILE A 213 9.15 1.92 15.29
CA ILE A 213 9.90 1.55 16.50
C ILE A 213 10.54 2.79 17.16
N ARG A 214 11.21 3.65 16.38
CA ARG A 214 11.81 4.90 16.89
C ARG A 214 10.78 5.86 17.48
N ALA A 215 9.59 5.89 16.91
CA ALA A 215 8.46 6.68 17.42
C ALA A 215 7.68 5.96 18.54
N ARG A 216 8.11 4.76 18.97
CA ARG A 216 7.39 3.90 19.93
C ARG A 216 5.92 3.67 19.54
N TYR A 217 5.68 3.52 18.24
CA TYR A 217 4.35 3.35 17.63
C TYR A 217 3.37 4.51 17.91
N ASP A 218 3.85 5.69 18.29
CA ASP A 218 3.02 6.88 18.45
C ASP A 218 2.52 7.37 17.07
N PRO A 219 1.20 7.43 16.84
CA PRO A 219 0.63 7.82 15.54
C PRO A 219 0.94 9.27 15.15
N TYR A 220 0.99 10.19 16.12
CA TYR A 220 1.22 11.61 15.88
C TYR A 220 2.67 11.84 15.42
N LEU A 221 3.63 11.29 16.16
CA LEU A 221 5.06 11.39 15.85
C LEU A 221 5.42 10.67 14.54
N GLN A 222 4.87 9.47 14.30
CA GLN A 222 5.07 8.76 13.03
C GLN A 222 4.65 9.62 11.83
N THR A 223 3.48 10.27 11.93
CA THR A 223 2.94 11.13 10.88
C THR A 223 3.78 12.40 10.70
N ARG A 224 4.02 13.15 11.78
CA ARG A 224 4.79 14.40 11.76
C ARG A 224 6.19 14.20 11.17
N HIS A 225 6.95 13.23 11.69
CA HIS A 225 8.30 12.95 11.20
C HIS A 225 8.30 12.55 9.72
N ARG A 226 7.30 11.77 9.27
CA ARG A 226 7.25 11.34 7.87
C ARG A 226 6.88 12.49 6.93
N VAL A 227 5.93 13.34 7.31
CA VAL A 227 5.53 14.51 6.52
C VAL A 227 6.68 15.50 6.41
N GLU A 228 7.36 15.80 7.51
CA GLU A 228 8.53 16.69 7.53
C GLU A 228 9.69 16.16 6.69
N GLN A 229 9.97 14.85 6.80
CA GLN A 229 10.98 14.19 5.96
C GLN A 229 10.66 14.32 4.47
N LEU A 230 9.39 14.16 4.07
CA LEU A 230 8.99 14.32 2.67
C LEU A 230 9.14 15.77 2.18
N LYS A 231 8.78 16.76 3.01
CA LYS A 231 8.99 18.19 2.72
C LYS A 231 10.48 18.50 2.52
N GLN A 232 11.33 17.99 3.41
CA GLN A 232 12.80 18.15 3.34
C GLN A 232 13.41 17.55 2.07
N LEU A 233 12.83 16.48 1.54
CA LEU A 233 13.22 15.85 0.28
C LEU A 233 12.62 16.53 -0.97
N GLY A 234 11.90 17.64 -0.81
CA GLY A 234 11.33 18.42 -1.92
C GLY A 234 10.02 17.86 -2.47
N HIS A 235 9.33 16.96 -1.76
CA HIS A 235 8.00 16.51 -2.16
C HIS A 235 6.92 17.49 -1.66
N SER A 236 5.94 17.82 -2.52
CA SER A 236 4.68 18.40 -2.02
C SER A 236 3.96 17.38 -1.14
N VAL A 237 3.43 17.87 -0.03
CA VAL A 237 2.65 17.10 0.94
C VAL A 237 1.30 17.76 1.20
N ASP A 238 0.81 18.57 0.27
CA ASP A 238 -0.49 19.26 0.42
C ASP A 238 -1.65 18.27 0.47
N LYS A 239 -1.46 17.11 -0.18
CA LYS A 239 -2.38 15.97 -0.19
C LYS A 239 -1.66 14.75 0.38
N VAL A 240 -2.18 14.19 1.46
CA VAL A 240 -1.63 13.02 2.15
C VAL A 240 -2.63 11.88 2.09
N GLU A 241 -2.14 10.69 1.75
CA GLU A 241 -2.90 9.44 1.85
C GLU A 241 -2.23 8.56 2.90
N PHE A 242 -2.99 8.15 3.92
CA PHE A 242 -2.49 7.27 4.96
C PHE A 242 -2.61 5.81 4.56
N ILE A 243 -1.66 5.00 4.99
CA ILE A 243 -1.76 3.54 4.98
C ILE A 243 -1.50 3.06 6.40
N VAL A 244 -2.54 2.53 7.05
CA VAL A 244 -2.48 1.94 8.38
C VAL A 244 -2.11 0.46 8.24
N MET A 245 -0.94 0.11 8.78
CA MET A 245 -0.35 -1.22 8.69
C MET A 245 -0.10 -1.81 10.09
N GLY A 246 0.18 -3.11 10.14
CA GLY A 246 0.62 -3.81 11.34
C GLY A 246 -0.45 -4.77 11.88
N GLY A 247 -0.38 -6.05 11.50
CA GLY A 247 -1.35 -7.04 11.96
C GLY A 247 -2.79 -6.77 11.53
N THR A 248 -3.73 -6.85 12.47
CA THR A 248 -5.17 -6.68 12.20
C THR A 248 -5.68 -5.52 13.03
N PHE A 249 -5.52 -4.29 12.52
CA PHE A 249 -5.86 -3.05 13.26
C PHE A 249 -7.28 -3.08 13.85
N MET A 250 -8.25 -3.62 13.11
CA MET A 250 -9.64 -3.72 13.55
C MET A 250 -9.90 -4.71 14.68
N ALA A 251 -8.92 -5.55 15.03
CA ALA A 251 -9.00 -6.44 16.19
C ALA A 251 -8.58 -5.74 17.50
N LEU A 252 -8.03 -4.53 17.42
CA LEU A 252 -7.65 -3.76 18.59
C LEU A 252 -8.89 -3.14 19.28
N PRO A 253 -8.80 -2.88 20.60
CA PRO A 253 -9.87 -2.18 21.33
C PRO A 253 -10.25 -0.85 20.67
N GLU A 254 -11.54 -0.50 20.74
CA GLU A 254 -12.09 0.72 20.13
C GLU A 254 -11.38 1.98 20.61
N ASP A 255 -11.15 2.14 21.92
CA ASP A 255 -10.43 3.29 22.48
C ASP A 255 -9.05 3.50 21.86
N TYR A 256 -8.33 2.41 21.55
CA TYR A 256 -7.03 2.49 20.91
C TYR A 256 -7.16 2.86 19.42
N ARG A 257 -8.14 2.29 18.72
CA ARG A 257 -8.39 2.61 17.30
C ARG A 257 -8.76 4.09 17.15
N ASP A 258 -9.61 4.59 18.03
CA ASP A 258 -10.05 5.98 18.07
C ASP A 258 -8.89 6.92 18.41
N TYR A 259 -8.10 6.61 19.46
CA TYR A 259 -6.87 7.33 19.77
C TYR A 259 -5.93 7.38 18.55
N PHE A 260 -5.75 6.24 17.87
CA PHE A 260 -4.83 6.14 16.75
C PHE A 260 -5.25 7.04 15.59
N ILE A 261 -6.50 6.90 15.12
CA ILE A 261 -7.03 7.67 13.99
C ILE A 261 -7.12 9.17 14.30
N ARG A 262 -7.59 9.53 15.50
CA ARG A 262 -7.66 10.92 15.96
C ARG A 262 -6.30 11.62 15.82
N ASN A 263 -5.24 10.99 16.31
CA ASN A 263 -3.89 11.52 16.25
C ASN A 263 -3.32 11.61 14.82
N LEU A 264 -3.75 10.75 13.88
CA LEU A 264 -3.36 10.90 12.47
C LEU A 264 -3.94 12.19 11.85
N HIS A 265 -5.21 12.47 12.13
CA HIS A 265 -5.85 13.71 11.67
C HIS A 265 -5.26 14.95 12.35
N ASP A 266 -5.05 14.88 13.67
CA ASP A 266 -4.46 15.96 14.48
C ASP A 266 -3.03 16.29 14.04
N ALA A 267 -2.23 15.29 13.65
CA ALA A 267 -0.88 15.53 13.12
C ALA A 267 -0.86 16.35 11.82
N LEU A 268 -1.93 16.26 11.01
CA LEU A 268 -2.07 17.07 9.79
C LEU A 268 -2.75 18.42 10.03
N SER A 269 -3.70 18.49 10.96
CA SER A 269 -4.45 19.73 11.26
C SER A 269 -3.68 20.68 12.18
N GLY A 270 -2.81 20.14 13.05
CA GLY A 270 -2.18 20.88 14.14
C GLY A 270 -3.11 21.15 15.33
N HIS A 271 -4.34 20.64 15.30
CA HIS A 271 -5.31 20.71 16.40
C HIS A 271 -5.17 19.49 17.31
N THR A 272 -5.61 19.61 18.57
CA THR A 272 -5.72 18.48 19.50
C THR A 272 -7.19 18.19 19.75
N SER A 273 -7.67 17.06 19.25
CA SER A 273 -9.10 16.72 19.30
C SER A 273 -9.43 15.81 20.48
N ASN A 274 -10.69 15.84 20.94
CA ASN A 274 -11.18 14.95 21.99
C ASN A 274 -11.69 13.61 21.43
N ASN A 275 -12.29 13.63 20.25
CA ASN A 275 -12.82 12.44 19.58
C ASN A 275 -12.53 12.47 18.07
N VAL A 276 -12.79 11.35 17.39
CA VAL A 276 -12.50 11.23 15.95
C VAL A 276 -13.35 12.17 15.10
N ALA A 277 -14.63 12.39 15.47
CA ALA A 277 -15.52 13.28 14.73
C ALA A 277 -15.01 14.74 14.71
N GLU A 278 -14.51 15.22 15.85
CA GLU A 278 -13.85 16.51 15.97
C GLU A 278 -12.59 16.56 15.09
N ALA A 279 -11.74 15.54 15.17
CA ALA A 279 -10.50 15.46 14.39
C ALA A 279 -10.77 15.49 12.88
N VAL A 280 -11.77 14.75 12.42
CA VAL A 280 -12.23 14.75 11.01
C VAL A 280 -12.70 16.14 10.60
N ARG A 281 -13.51 16.82 11.44
CA ARG A 281 -14.03 18.17 11.15
C ARG A 281 -12.92 19.21 11.01
N TYR A 282 -11.90 19.17 11.88
CA TYR A 282 -10.76 20.09 11.78
C TYR A 282 -9.80 19.70 10.64
N SER A 283 -9.59 18.41 10.41
CA SER A 283 -8.75 17.90 9.31
C SER A 283 -9.27 18.33 7.94
N GLU A 284 -10.60 18.41 7.77
CA GLU A 284 -11.23 18.91 6.55
C GLU A 284 -10.81 20.36 6.22
N ARG A 285 -10.55 21.18 7.24
CA ARG A 285 -10.12 22.59 7.11
C ARG A 285 -8.61 22.77 7.05
N SER A 286 -7.82 21.73 7.37
CA SER A 286 -6.35 21.80 7.36
C SER A 286 -5.79 22.21 5.99
N LEU A 287 -4.65 22.91 5.96
CA LEU A 287 -3.91 23.16 4.72
C LEU A 287 -3.37 21.86 4.11
N THR A 288 -2.89 20.95 4.95
CA THR A 288 -2.47 19.60 4.55
C THR A 288 -3.66 18.66 4.62
N LYS A 289 -4.16 18.27 3.45
CA LYS A 289 -5.41 17.51 3.30
C LYS A 289 -5.17 16.01 3.40
N CYS A 290 -5.92 15.33 4.28
CA CYS A 290 -6.04 13.87 4.23
C CYS A 290 -6.98 13.47 3.09
N VAL A 291 -6.44 13.03 1.96
CA VAL A 291 -7.24 12.68 0.77
C VAL A 291 -7.73 11.23 0.77
N GLY A 292 -7.20 10.40 1.66
CA GLY A 292 -7.65 9.02 1.82
C GLY A 292 -6.92 8.33 2.97
N ILE A 293 -7.58 7.32 3.53
CA ILE A 293 -7.00 6.41 4.51
C ILE A 293 -7.22 4.99 4.00
N THR A 294 -6.12 4.25 3.92
CA THR A 294 -6.12 2.83 3.59
C THR A 294 -5.92 2.03 4.88
N ILE A 295 -6.81 1.09 5.17
CA ILE A 295 -6.69 0.20 6.33
C ILE A 295 -6.46 -1.24 5.85
N GLU A 296 -5.34 -1.83 6.27
CA GLU A 296 -5.07 -3.26 6.07
C GLU A 296 -5.81 -4.08 7.12
N THR A 297 -6.51 -5.14 6.69
CA THR A 297 -7.27 -6.02 7.59
C THR A 297 -7.34 -7.44 7.06
N ARG A 298 -7.93 -8.32 7.88
CA ARG A 298 -8.27 -9.70 7.51
C ARG A 298 -9.73 -9.77 7.04
N PRO A 299 -10.09 -10.73 6.17
CA PRO A 299 -11.46 -10.86 5.66
C PRO A 299 -12.49 -11.07 6.78
N ASP A 300 -12.13 -11.74 7.87
CA ASP A 300 -12.98 -11.97 9.04
C ASP A 300 -13.24 -10.71 9.89
N TYR A 301 -12.46 -9.64 9.69
CA TYR A 301 -12.64 -8.34 10.35
C TYR A 301 -13.30 -7.29 9.46
N CYS A 302 -14.14 -7.72 8.52
CA CYS A 302 -14.90 -6.85 7.61
C CYS A 302 -16.43 -6.91 7.83
N LEU A 303 -16.87 -7.19 9.07
CA LEU A 303 -18.29 -7.20 9.45
C LEU A 303 -18.91 -5.78 9.37
N ARG A 304 -20.24 -5.70 9.32
CA ARG A 304 -21.00 -4.43 9.18
C ARG A 304 -20.59 -3.35 10.20
N GLN A 305 -20.34 -3.76 11.45
CA GLN A 305 -19.87 -2.86 12.51
C GLN A 305 -18.47 -2.31 12.23
N HIS A 306 -17.55 -3.15 11.74
CA HIS A 306 -16.19 -2.75 11.39
C HIS A 306 -16.19 -1.81 10.19
N LEU A 307 -16.96 -2.11 9.15
CA LEU A 307 -17.09 -1.24 7.98
C LEU A 307 -17.67 0.13 8.34
N SER A 308 -18.64 0.17 9.26
CA SER A 308 -19.21 1.43 9.74
C SER A 308 -18.19 2.26 10.54
N ALA A 309 -17.36 1.62 11.36
CA ALA A 309 -16.27 2.30 12.07
C ALA A 309 -15.19 2.81 11.10
N MET A 310 -14.83 2.04 10.07
CA MET A 310 -13.88 2.52 9.07
C MET A 310 -14.39 3.75 8.32
N LEU A 311 -15.68 3.80 7.99
CA LEU A 311 -16.30 4.98 7.37
C LEU A 311 -16.24 6.21 8.30
N SER A 312 -16.50 6.04 9.61
CA SER A 312 -16.40 7.15 10.57
C SER A 312 -14.96 7.66 10.76
N TYR A 313 -13.98 6.78 10.58
CA TYR A 313 -12.55 7.13 10.56
C TYR A 313 -12.12 7.89 9.30
N GLY A 314 -12.97 7.99 8.27
CA GLY A 314 -12.59 8.57 6.98
C GLY A 314 -11.75 7.62 6.10
N CYS A 315 -11.86 6.31 6.34
CA CYS A 315 -11.32 5.29 5.44
C CYS A 315 -11.93 5.43 4.05
N THR A 316 -11.10 5.29 3.02
CA THR A 316 -11.53 5.32 1.61
C THR A 316 -11.14 4.06 0.87
N ARG A 317 -10.25 3.23 1.43
CA ARG A 317 -9.78 2.00 0.80
C ARG A 317 -9.49 0.93 1.85
N LEU A 318 -9.91 -0.30 1.59
CA LEU A 318 -9.53 -1.44 2.41
C LEU A 318 -8.57 -2.33 1.64
N GLU A 319 -7.59 -2.85 2.36
CA GLU A 319 -6.78 -3.94 1.84
C GLU A 319 -7.00 -5.22 2.62
N ILE A 320 -7.30 -6.29 1.91
CA ILE A 320 -7.63 -7.58 2.51
C ILE A 320 -6.55 -8.57 2.14
N GLY A 321 -5.95 -9.18 3.17
CA GLY A 321 -4.99 -10.27 3.00
C GLY A 321 -5.69 -11.58 2.67
N VAL A 322 -6.14 -11.73 1.42
CA VAL A 322 -6.74 -12.96 0.86
C VAL A 322 -5.68 -14.05 0.76
N GLN A 323 -4.50 -13.68 0.26
CA GLN A 323 -3.30 -14.52 0.08
C GLN A 323 -3.46 -15.65 -0.93
N SER A 324 -4.40 -16.55 -0.70
CA SER A 324 -4.74 -17.69 -1.54
C SER A 324 -6.21 -17.56 -1.92
N VAL A 325 -6.55 -17.91 -3.17
CA VAL A 325 -7.93 -18.28 -3.41
C VAL A 325 -8.16 -19.63 -2.78
N TYR A 326 -7.38 -20.69 -3.00
CA TYR A 326 -7.60 -22.06 -2.47
C TYR A 326 -7.94 -22.26 -0.99
N GLU A 327 -8.96 -23.09 -0.73
CA GLU A 327 -9.49 -23.47 0.60
C GLU A 327 -8.53 -24.43 1.34
N ASP A 328 -7.96 -25.41 0.63
CA ASP A 328 -6.97 -26.35 1.19
C ASP A 328 -5.70 -25.60 1.63
N VAL A 329 -5.18 -24.69 0.81
CA VAL A 329 -4.03 -23.86 1.14
C VAL A 329 -4.35 -22.96 2.33
N ALA A 330 -5.54 -22.37 2.39
CA ALA A 330 -5.95 -21.55 3.52
C ALA A 330 -5.91 -22.37 4.82
N ARG A 331 -6.61 -23.51 4.85
CA ARG A 331 -6.65 -24.43 5.99
C ARG A 331 -5.24 -24.88 6.40
N ASP A 332 -4.44 -25.36 5.47
CA ASP A 332 -3.15 -25.99 5.75
C ASP A 332 -2.07 -24.96 6.14
N THR A 333 -2.21 -23.71 5.71
CA THR A 333 -1.35 -22.60 6.13
C THR A 333 -1.81 -21.93 7.43
N ASN A 334 -2.80 -22.51 8.10
CA ASN A 334 -3.43 -21.97 9.31
C ASN A 334 -3.93 -20.54 9.08
N ARG A 335 -4.62 -20.36 7.94
CA ARG A 335 -5.26 -19.12 7.52
C ARG A 335 -6.76 -19.37 7.34
N SER A 336 -7.58 -18.43 7.79
CA SER A 336 -9.02 -18.53 7.55
C SER A 336 -9.37 -18.08 6.12
N GLY A 337 -9.93 -19.01 5.33
CA GLY A 337 -10.70 -18.76 4.11
C GLY A 337 -9.98 -19.02 2.79
N GLY A 338 -10.65 -19.77 1.89
CA GLY A 338 -10.27 -19.98 0.50
C GLY A 338 -11.41 -20.50 -0.44
N VAL A 339 -11.10 -20.92 -1.68
CA VAL A 339 -11.89 -21.25 -2.88
C VAL A 339 -10.95 -21.88 -3.92
N ASP A 340 -11.28 -23.05 -4.47
CA ASP A 340 -10.42 -23.97 -5.25
C ASP A 340 -9.80 -23.48 -6.59
N GLY A 341 -8.66 -24.09 -7.02
CA GLY A 341 -8.29 -24.30 -8.45
C GLY A 341 -6.99 -23.66 -8.99
N ASN A 342 -6.04 -24.47 -9.55
CA ASN A 342 -4.58 -24.28 -9.89
C ASN A 342 -4.17 -23.00 -10.67
N SER A 343 -2.97 -22.84 -11.29
CA SER A 343 -2.50 -21.59 -12.00
C SER A 343 -3.50 -20.79 -12.88
N ALA A 344 -4.65 -21.38 -13.23
CA ALA A 344 -5.90 -20.73 -13.60
C ALA A 344 -6.48 -19.73 -12.57
N TRP A 345 -5.98 -19.70 -11.33
CA TRP A 345 -6.55 -18.90 -10.25
C TRP A 345 -6.47 -17.41 -10.52
N ILE A 346 -5.47 -16.93 -11.29
CA ILE A 346 -5.38 -15.52 -11.69
C ILE A 346 -6.49 -15.20 -12.68
N CYS A 347 -6.71 -16.09 -13.65
CA CYS A 347 -7.81 -15.95 -14.60
C CYS A 347 -9.12 -15.96 -13.82
N GLU A 348 -9.33 -16.93 -12.93
CA GLU A 348 -10.50 -16.99 -12.07
C GLU A 348 -10.65 -15.72 -11.22
N PHE A 349 -9.59 -15.20 -10.65
CA PHE A 349 -9.61 -13.99 -9.81
C PHE A 349 -10.10 -12.74 -10.56
N PHE A 350 -9.88 -12.66 -11.88
CA PHE A 350 -10.38 -11.57 -12.71
C PHE A 350 -11.67 -11.91 -13.49
N GLU A 351 -11.90 -13.18 -13.80
CA GLU A 351 -13.07 -13.65 -14.55
C GLU A 351 -14.28 -13.88 -13.65
N ASN A 352 -14.07 -14.45 -12.45
CA ASN A 352 -15.11 -14.74 -11.47
C ASN A 352 -15.66 -13.44 -10.88
N PRO A 353 -16.96 -13.15 -11.06
CA PRO A 353 -17.60 -11.96 -10.51
C PRO A 353 -17.50 -11.82 -8.99
N ALA A 354 -17.19 -12.90 -8.25
CA ALA A 354 -17.02 -12.87 -6.79
C ALA A 354 -15.74 -12.17 -6.30
N PHE A 355 -14.79 -11.84 -7.20
CA PHE A 355 -13.53 -11.20 -6.84
C PHE A 355 -13.34 -9.85 -7.52
N ARG A 356 -12.89 -9.84 -8.79
CA ARG A 356 -12.70 -8.65 -9.65
C ARG A 356 -12.26 -7.37 -8.90
N PRO A 357 -11.11 -7.38 -8.21
CA PRO A 357 -10.71 -6.24 -7.40
C PRO A 357 -10.28 -5.02 -8.20
N ASP A 358 -10.37 -3.87 -7.53
CA ASP A 358 -9.88 -2.60 -8.05
C ASP A 358 -8.34 -2.51 -8.01
N GLY A 359 -7.70 -3.31 -7.16
CA GLY A 359 -6.24 -3.43 -7.16
C GLY A 359 -5.70 -4.66 -6.44
N MET A 360 -4.40 -4.91 -6.64
CA MET A 360 -3.71 -6.04 -6.03
C MET A 360 -2.30 -5.68 -5.53
N LYS A 361 -1.86 -6.36 -4.48
CA LYS A 361 -0.47 -6.42 -4.03
C LYS A 361 0.00 -7.86 -4.22
N LEU A 362 0.97 -8.05 -5.11
CA LEU A 362 1.55 -9.35 -5.43
C LEU A 362 2.79 -9.55 -4.59
N TYR A 363 2.77 -10.54 -3.69
CA TYR A 363 3.88 -10.85 -2.79
C TYR A 363 4.30 -12.31 -2.96
N PRO A 364 5.36 -12.61 -3.73
CA PRO A 364 5.95 -13.94 -3.72
C PRO A 364 6.32 -14.34 -2.29
N THR A 365 6.09 -15.60 -1.95
CA THR A 365 6.39 -16.09 -0.60
C THR A 365 7.89 -16.15 -0.36
N LEU A 366 8.27 -15.68 0.82
CA LEU A 366 9.64 -15.67 1.30
C LEU A 366 9.74 -16.60 2.50
N VAL A 367 10.77 -17.42 2.51
CA VAL A 367 11.15 -18.23 3.67
C VAL A 367 11.99 -17.36 4.58
N ILE A 368 11.50 -17.13 5.79
CA ILE A 368 12.14 -16.26 6.78
C ILE A 368 12.35 -17.07 8.06
N ARG A 369 13.53 -16.93 8.67
CA ARG A 369 13.86 -17.60 9.93
C ARG A 369 12.82 -17.28 11.02
N GLY A 370 12.48 -18.27 11.82
CA GLY A 370 11.48 -18.14 12.91
C GLY A 370 10.02 -18.29 12.45
N THR A 371 9.77 -18.63 11.18
CA THR A 371 8.42 -18.95 10.69
C THR A 371 8.19 -20.45 10.62
N GLY A 372 6.93 -20.90 10.67
CA GLY A 372 6.59 -22.31 10.46
C GLY A 372 7.02 -22.81 9.07
N LEU A 373 6.97 -21.94 8.06
CA LEU A 373 7.43 -22.24 6.70
C LEU A 373 8.94 -22.54 6.64
N TYR A 374 9.74 -21.91 7.50
CA TYR A 374 11.17 -22.18 7.60
C TYR A 374 11.47 -23.62 8.03
N GLU A 375 10.69 -24.18 8.95
CA GLU A 375 10.86 -25.58 9.38
C GLU A 375 10.47 -26.58 8.29
N LEU A 376 9.44 -26.26 7.49
CA LEU A 376 9.08 -27.06 6.31
C LEU A 376 10.19 -27.01 5.26
N TRP A 377 10.79 -25.84 5.03
CA TRP A 377 11.91 -25.69 4.12
C TRP A 377 13.15 -26.46 4.59
N LYS A 378 13.50 -26.31 5.88
CA LYS A 378 14.65 -26.99 6.51
C LYS A 378 14.54 -28.51 6.46
N THR A 379 13.32 -29.05 6.58
CA THR A 379 13.05 -30.49 6.48
C THR A 379 12.88 -30.99 5.04
N GLY A 380 13.03 -30.11 4.03
CA GLY A 380 12.88 -30.45 2.61
C GLY A 380 11.44 -30.65 2.15
N ARG A 381 10.45 -30.41 3.02
CA ARG A 381 9.00 -30.53 2.73
C ARG A 381 8.43 -29.33 1.99
N TYR A 382 9.17 -28.22 1.93
CA TYR A 382 8.85 -27.04 1.13
C TYR A 382 10.04 -26.61 0.28
N ARG A 383 9.78 -26.23 -0.98
CA ARG A 383 10.78 -25.67 -1.88
C ARG A 383 10.21 -24.41 -2.54
N SER A 384 10.98 -23.32 -2.49
CA SER A 384 10.63 -22.09 -3.20
C SER A 384 10.80 -22.27 -4.71
N TYR A 385 10.13 -21.43 -5.48
CA TYR A 385 10.34 -21.38 -6.92
C TYR A 385 11.76 -20.95 -7.29
N PRO A 386 12.33 -21.52 -8.37
CA PRO A 386 13.52 -20.96 -8.99
C PRO A 386 13.26 -19.50 -9.45
N PRO A 387 14.27 -18.62 -9.41
CA PRO A 387 14.12 -17.21 -9.80
C PRO A 387 13.56 -17.02 -11.21
N SER A 388 14.02 -17.82 -12.19
CA SER A 388 13.56 -17.76 -13.58
C SER A 388 12.08 -18.11 -13.72
N THR A 389 11.63 -19.17 -13.04
CA THR A 389 10.22 -19.57 -13.00
C THR A 389 9.36 -18.50 -12.34
N LEU A 390 9.84 -17.88 -11.26
CA LEU A 390 9.11 -16.81 -10.59
C LEU A 390 8.94 -15.58 -11.48
N VAL A 391 10.00 -15.16 -12.18
CA VAL A 391 9.94 -14.03 -13.13
C VAL A 391 8.96 -14.33 -14.26
N ASP A 392 9.01 -15.53 -14.84
CA ASP A 392 8.09 -15.95 -15.91
C ASP A 392 6.63 -16.00 -15.42
N LEU A 393 6.40 -16.52 -14.21
CA LEU A 393 5.09 -16.53 -13.59
C LEU A 393 4.55 -15.10 -13.42
N VAL A 394 5.31 -14.22 -12.77
CA VAL A 394 4.92 -12.82 -12.53
C VAL A 394 4.64 -12.09 -13.85
N ALA A 395 5.46 -12.31 -14.89
CA ALA A 395 5.22 -11.75 -16.22
C ALA A 395 3.86 -12.17 -16.79
N ARG A 396 3.51 -13.46 -16.68
CA ARG A 396 2.19 -13.97 -17.09
C ARG A 396 1.05 -13.39 -16.25
N ILE A 397 1.23 -13.24 -14.93
CA ILE A 397 0.22 -12.61 -14.06
C ILE A 397 -0.06 -11.19 -14.55
N LEU A 398 1.00 -10.39 -14.77
CA LEU A 398 0.89 -9.00 -15.18
C LEU A 398 0.26 -8.81 -16.57
N ALA A 399 0.39 -9.82 -17.45
CA ALA A 399 -0.29 -9.84 -18.76
C ALA A 399 -1.80 -10.04 -18.65
N LEU A 400 -2.28 -10.73 -17.60
CA LEU A 400 -3.70 -11.02 -17.38
C LEU A 400 -4.43 -9.90 -16.61
N VAL A 401 -3.71 -8.93 -16.05
CA VAL A 401 -4.31 -7.86 -15.24
C VAL A 401 -5.22 -7.00 -16.12
N PRO A 402 -6.50 -6.86 -15.77
CA PRO A 402 -7.42 -6.09 -16.59
C PRO A 402 -7.19 -4.57 -16.44
N PRO A 403 -7.62 -3.76 -17.42
CA PRO A 403 -7.35 -2.31 -17.46
C PRO A 403 -7.92 -1.49 -16.29
N TRP A 404 -8.89 -2.04 -15.55
CA TRP A 404 -9.46 -1.40 -14.36
C TRP A 404 -8.73 -1.74 -13.07
N THR A 405 -7.77 -2.68 -13.08
CA THR A 405 -7.05 -3.12 -11.86
C THR A 405 -5.68 -2.46 -11.75
N ARG A 406 -5.33 -1.99 -10.54
CA ARG A 406 -4.00 -1.43 -10.23
C ARG A 406 -3.10 -2.44 -9.51
N VAL A 407 -1.90 -2.73 -10.02
CA VAL A 407 -0.89 -3.50 -9.30
C VAL A 407 -0.02 -2.57 -8.46
N TYR A 408 -0.26 -2.52 -7.15
CA TYR A 408 0.44 -1.61 -6.24
C TYR A 408 1.89 -2.03 -6.02
N ARG A 409 2.14 -3.33 -5.83
CA ARG A 409 3.46 -3.91 -5.53
C ARG A 409 3.57 -5.33 -6.11
N VAL A 410 4.80 -5.72 -6.45
CA VAL A 410 5.18 -7.04 -6.99
C VAL A 410 6.11 -7.81 -6.03
N GLN A 411 6.49 -7.18 -4.91
CA GLN A 411 7.29 -7.76 -3.84
C GLN A 411 7.13 -6.94 -2.54
N ARG A 412 7.50 -7.55 -1.41
CA ARG A 412 7.53 -6.87 -0.10
C ARG A 412 8.86 -6.13 0.09
N ASP A 413 8.86 -5.11 0.94
CA ASP A 413 10.06 -4.35 1.33
C ASP A 413 10.83 -5.06 2.46
N ILE A 414 11.05 -6.38 2.34
CA ILE A 414 11.80 -7.16 3.33
C ILE A 414 13.28 -7.13 2.95
N PRO A 415 14.21 -6.81 3.88
CA PRO A 415 15.64 -6.86 3.61
C PRO A 415 16.09 -8.27 3.18
N MET A 416 16.78 -8.37 2.05
CA MET A 416 17.27 -9.64 1.51
C MET A 416 18.15 -10.46 2.48
N PRO A 417 19.00 -9.86 3.34
CA PRO A 417 19.76 -10.65 4.33
C PRO A 417 18.91 -11.45 5.32
N LEU A 418 17.61 -11.14 5.47
CA LEU A 418 16.69 -11.87 6.33
C LEU A 418 15.96 -13.00 5.62
N VAL A 419 16.06 -13.07 4.28
CA VAL A 419 15.37 -14.05 3.45
C VAL A 419 16.27 -15.27 3.27
N SER A 420 15.80 -16.45 3.70
CA SER A 420 16.54 -17.72 3.56
C SER A 420 16.31 -18.37 2.19
N SER A 421 15.13 -18.21 1.59
CA SER A 421 14.78 -18.73 0.27
C SER A 421 13.58 -17.98 -0.32
N GLY A 422 13.49 -17.86 -1.65
CA GLY A 422 12.42 -17.17 -2.35
C GLY A 422 12.96 -16.20 -3.40
N VAL A 423 12.59 -14.92 -3.29
CA VAL A 423 13.07 -13.86 -4.19
C VAL A 423 14.53 -13.52 -3.86
N GLU A 424 15.40 -13.57 -4.87
CA GLU A 424 16.83 -13.24 -4.72
C GLU A 424 17.13 -11.75 -4.95
N HIS A 425 16.36 -11.09 -5.83
CA HIS A 425 16.65 -9.73 -6.29
C HIS A 425 15.53 -8.75 -5.93
N GLY A 426 15.92 -7.55 -5.50
CA GLY A 426 14.99 -6.48 -5.10
C GLY A 426 14.29 -5.76 -6.26
N ASN A 427 14.44 -6.19 -7.50
CA ASN A 427 13.91 -5.53 -8.71
C ASN A 427 12.97 -6.43 -9.53
N LEU A 428 12.18 -7.29 -8.88
CA LEU A 428 11.34 -8.29 -9.55
C LEU A 428 10.36 -7.71 -10.58
N ARG A 429 9.82 -6.50 -10.36
CA ARG A 429 8.92 -5.84 -11.33
C ARG A 429 9.63 -5.52 -12.64
N GLU A 430 10.88 -5.05 -12.59
CA GLU A 430 11.65 -4.72 -13.79
C GLU A 430 12.00 -5.99 -14.58
N LEU A 431 12.41 -7.05 -13.87
CA LEU A 431 12.69 -8.35 -14.48
C LEU A 431 11.44 -8.94 -15.15
N ALA A 432 10.28 -8.85 -14.50
CA ALA A 432 9.01 -9.30 -15.08
C ALA A 432 8.63 -8.50 -16.32
N LEU A 433 8.74 -7.17 -16.30
CA LEU A 433 8.44 -6.33 -17.47
C LEU A 433 9.39 -6.60 -18.65
N ALA A 434 10.69 -6.81 -18.37
CA ALA A 434 11.65 -7.22 -19.40
C ALA A 434 11.25 -8.58 -20.00
N ARG A 435 10.91 -9.54 -19.16
CA ARG A 435 10.44 -10.86 -19.60
C ARG A 435 9.16 -10.80 -20.43
N MET A 436 8.21 -9.92 -20.08
CA MET A 436 6.99 -9.70 -20.87
C MET A 436 7.30 -9.20 -22.29
N LYS A 437 8.31 -8.34 -22.42
CA LYS A 437 8.79 -7.85 -23.72
C LYS A 437 9.33 -9.00 -24.58
N ASP A 438 10.09 -9.91 -23.98
CA ASP A 438 10.59 -11.11 -24.68
C ASP A 438 9.45 -12.05 -25.13
N LEU A 439 8.35 -12.07 -24.38
CA LEU A 439 7.14 -12.84 -24.68
C LEU A 439 6.19 -12.13 -25.66
N GLY A 440 6.47 -10.89 -26.07
CA GLY A 440 5.59 -10.10 -26.92
C GLY A 440 4.27 -9.69 -26.26
N THR A 441 4.23 -9.64 -24.92
CA THR A 441 3.04 -9.26 -24.14
C THR A 441 3.20 -7.88 -23.52
N GLN A 442 2.08 -7.21 -23.21
CA GLN A 442 2.07 -5.88 -22.59
C GLN A 442 1.31 -5.91 -21.27
N CYS A 443 1.78 -5.14 -20.29
CA CYS A 443 1.09 -4.99 -19.01
C CYS A 443 0.13 -3.80 -19.11
N ARG A 444 -1.17 -4.07 -19.00
CA ARG A 444 -2.22 -3.05 -19.12
C ARG A 444 -2.79 -2.61 -17.76
N ASP A 445 -2.02 -2.77 -16.68
CA ASP A 445 -2.47 -2.32 -15.35
C ASP A 445 -2.56 -0.79 -15.28
N VAL A 446 -3.45 -0.29 -14.41
CA VAL A 446 -3.66 1.15 -14.20
C VAL A 446 -2.36 1.90 -13.88
N ARG A 447 -1.43 1.24 -13.16
CA ARG A 447 -0.17 1.84 -12.74
C ARG A 447 0.80 2.03 -13.90
N THR A 448 0.97 1.06 -14.79
CA THR A 448 1.93 1.18 -15.90
C THR A 448 1.43 2.19 -16.94
N ARG A 449 0.11 2.32 -17.09
CA ARG A 449 -0.53 3.23 -18.04
C ARG A 449 -0.62 4.68 -17.54
N GLU A 450 -0.40 4.96 -16.25
CA GLU A 450 -0.58 6.33 -15.73
C GLU A 450 0.36 7.34 -16.41
N VAL A 451 -0.18 8.49 -16.82
CA VAL A 451 0.58 9.55 -17.52
C VAL A 451 1.85 9.97 -16.78
N GLY A 452 1.82 9.97 -15.43
CA GLY A 452 2.99 10.33 -14.62
C GLY A 452 4.14 9.31 -14.71
N ILE A 453 3.85 8.02 -14.86
CA ILE A 453 4.86 6.97 -15.04
C ILE A 453 5.37 6.99 -16.47
N GLN A 454 4.47 7.16 -17.46
CA GLN A 454 4.84 7.25 -18.87
C GLN A 454 5.74 8.46 -19.15
N GLU A 455 5.46 9.63 -18.55
CA GLU A 455 6.31 10.82 -18.69
C GLU A 455 7.70 10.61 -18.05
N ILE A 456 7.78 9.95 -16.88
CA ILE A 456 9.06 9.71 -16.18
C ILE A 456 9.93 8.68 -16.93
N HIS A 457 9.34 7.57 -17.38
CA HIS A 457 10.10 6.45 -17.96
C HIS A 457 10.31 6.58 -19.47
N HIS A 458 9.31 7.08 -20.19
CA HIS A 458 9.31 7.09 -21.66
C HIS A 458 9.29 8.51 -22.25
N LYS A 459 9.11 9.56 -21.42
CA LYS A 459 9.00 10.96 -21.86
C LYS A 459 7.89 11.18 -22.90
N VAL A 460 6.84 10.35 -22.86
CA VAL A 460 5.68 10.43 -23.75
C VAL A 460 4.59 11.25 -23.08
N ARG A 461 3.87 12.05 -23.86
CA ARG A 461 2.68 12.79 -23.46
C ARG A 461 1.51 12.42 -24.37
N PRO A 462 0.30 12.27 -23.82
CA PRO A 462 -0.88 11.97 -24.63
C PRO A 462 -1.19 13.14 -25.56
N TYR A 463 -1.66 12.84 -26.77
CA TYR A 463 -2.08 13.84 -27.75
C TYR A 463 -3.58 13.78 -28.03
N GLN A 464 -4.16 12.58 -28.03
CA GLN A 464 -5.58 12.37 -28.31
C GLN A 464 -6.21 11.64 -27.14
N VAL A 465 -6.95 12.38 -26.31
CA VAL A 465 -7.57 11.85 -25.10
C VAL A 465 -9.05 11.62 -25.35
N GLU A 466 -9.50 10.39 -25.16
CA GLU A 466 -10.88 9.95 -25.37
C GLU A 466 -11.49 9.41 -24.07
N LEU A 467 -12.80 9.55 -23.93
CA LEU A 467 -13.56 8.94 -22.82
C LEU A 467 -13.85 7.48 -23.17
N ILE A 468 -13.33 6.57 -22.36
CA ILE A 468 -13.54 5.12 -22.50
C ILE A 468 -14.34 4.61 -21.31
N ARG A 469 -15.30 3.74 -21.59
CA ARG A 469 -16.14 3.09 -20.59
C ARG A 469 -15.95 1.57 -20.66
N ARG A 470 -15.84 0.93 -19.49
CA ARG A 470 -15.79 -0.52 -19.35
C ARG A 470 -16.74 -0.95 -18.24
N ASP A 471 -17.71 -1.79 -18.57
CA ASP A 471 -18.68 -2.33 -17.62
C ASP A 471 -18.37 -3.77 -17.25
N TYR A 472 -18.49 -4.10 -15.97
CA TYR A 472 -18.33 -5.46 -15.48
C TYR A 472 -19.21 -5.72 -14.25
N VAL A 473 -19.60 -6.98 -14.06
CA VAL A 473 -20.31 -7.41 -12.86
C VAL A 473 -19.29 -7.79 -11.79
N ALA A 474 -19.46 -7.28 -10.57
CA ALA A 474 -18.65 -7.67 -9.42
C ALA A 474 -19.53 -7.74 -8.16
N ASN A 475 -19.45 -8.86 -7.43
CA ASN A 475 -20.15 -9.10 -6.16
C ASN A 475 -21.61 -8.67 -6.23
N GLY A 476 -22.36 -9.21 -7.20
CA GLY A 476 -23.77 -8.94 -7.45
C GLY A 476 -24.16 -7.47 -7.70
N GLY A 477 -23.19 -6.61 -8.05
CA GLY A 477 -23.46 -5.25 -8.52
C GLY A 477 -22.85 -4.99 -9.89
N TRP A 478 -23.34 -3.93 -10.52
CA TRP A 478 -22.84 -3.43 -11.80
C TRP A 478 -21.79 -2.35 -11.53
N GLU A 479 -20.55 -2.63 -11.95
CA GLU A 479 -19.43 -1.70 -11.94
C GLU A 479 -19.25 -1.08 -13.34
N THR A 480 -19.03 0.22 -13.36
CA THR A 480 -18.70 1.01 -14.53
C THR A 480 -17.38 1.72 -14.26
N PHE A 481 -16.36 1.36 -15.03
CA PHE A 481 -15.05 2.01 -15.04
C PHE A 481 -15.00 3.02 -16.18
N LEU A 482 -15.05 4.30 -15.82
CA LEU A 482 -14.88 5.41 -16.76
C LEU A 482 -13.42 5.86 -16.70
N SER A 483 -12.83 6.14 -17.85
CA SER A 483 -11.48 6.66 -17.91
C SER A 483 -11.28 7.59 -19.10
N TYR A 484 -10.44 8.60 -18.91
CA TYR A 484 -9.87 9.36 -20.01
C TYR A 484 -8.51 8.75 -20.37
N GLU A 485 -8.40 8.23 -21.58
CA GLU A 485 -7.26 7.46 -22.08
C GLU A 485 -6.84 7.96 -23.47
N ASP A 486 -5.55 7.84 -23.78
CA ASP A 486 -5.04 7.90 -25.16
C ASP A 486 -5.02 6.46 -25.69
N PRO A 487 -5.96 6.06 -26.57
CA PRO A 487 -6.09 4.67 -27.01
C PRO A 487 -4.95 4.21 -27.91
N GLU A 488 -4.29 5.13 -28.64
CA GLU A 488 -3.19 4.81 -29.53
C GLU A 488 -1.89 4.59 -28.75
N GLN A 489 -1.65 5.40 -27.71
CA GLN A 489 -0.47 5.28 -26.85
C GLN A 489 -0.68 4.40 -25.60
N ASP A 490 -1.91 3.96 -25.34
CA ASP A 490 -2.36 3.23 -24.14
C ASP A 490 -2.04 3.98 -22.83
N ILE A 491 -2.21 5.30 -22.81
CA ILE A 491 -1.92 6.18 -21.66
C ILE A 491 -3.20 6.56 -20.92
N LEU A 492 -3.20 6.44 -19.60
CA LEU A 492 -4.31 6.78 -18.72
C LEU A 492 -4.10 8.15 -18.05
N VAL A 493 -5.06 9.06 -18.25
CA VAL A 493 -5.06 10.42 -17.71
C VAL A 493 -5.89 10.53 -16.43
N GLY A 494 -7.07 9.92 -16.41
CA GLY A 494 -7.96 9.92 -15.24
C GLY A 494 -8.93 8.75 -15.27
N LEU A 495 -9.43 8.38 -14.09
CA LEU A 495 -10.39 7.30 -13.92
C LEU A 495 -11.47 7.65 -12.90
N LEU A 496 -12.63 7.03 -13.04
CA LEU A 496 -13.72 7.02 -12.08
C LEU A 496 -14.31 5.60 -12.00
N ARG A 497 -14.62 5.15 -10.77
CA ARG A 497 -15.35 3.91 -10.51
C ARG A 497 -16.75 4.23 -10.03
N LEU A 498 -17.76 3.87 -10.82
CA LEU A 498 -19.17 4.01 -10.49
C LEU A 498 -19.77 2.63 -10.26
N ARG A 499 -20.52 2.46 -9.18
CA ARG A 499 -21.23 1.22 -8.85
C ARG A 499 -22.72 1.50 -8.70
N ARG A 500 -23.57 0.68 -9.32
CA ARG A 500 -24.99 0.63 -8.96
C ARG A 500 -25.15 -0.13 -7.63
N SER A 501 -25.71 0.51 -6.62
CA SER A 501 -25.90 -0.15 -5.31
C SER A 501 -26.85 -1.33 -5.45
N SER A 502 -26.47 -2.46 -4.86
CA SER A 502 -27.30 -3.66 -4.80
C SER A 502 -28.30 -3.57 -3.64
N PRO A 503 -29.43 -4.33 -3.70
CA PRO A 503 -30.44 -4.34 -2.65
C PRO A 503 -29.91 -4.74 -1.26
N ASP A 504 -28.86 -5.57 -1.18
CA ASP A 504 -28.31 -6.05 0.10
C ASP A 504 -27.40 -5.03 0.82
N THR A 505 -27.35 -3.79 0.33
CA THR A 505 -26.59 -2.72 0.97
C THR A 505 -27.19 -2.36 2.32
N PHE A 506 -26.40 -2.52 3.39
CA PHE A 506 -26.90 -2.34 4.75
C PHE A 506 -26.95 -0.87 5.21
N ARG A 507 -26.16 0.02 4.59
CA ARG A 507 -26.08 1.44 4.94
C ARG A 507 -27.37 2.19 4.59
N PRO A 508 -27.99 2.92 5.54
CA PRO A 508 -29.26 3.60 5.28
C PRO A 508 -29.13 4.67 4.19
N GLU A 509 -28.00 5.36 4.09
CA GLU A 509 -27.77 6.46 3.14
C GLU A 509 -27.76 5.98 1.67
N LEU A 510 -27.49 4.69 1.45
CA LEU A 510 -27.35 4.06 0.13
C LEU A 510 -28.59 3.25 -0.28
N ARG A 511 -29.67 3.28 0.51
CA ARG A 511 -30.93 2.60 0.16
C ARG A 511 -31.75 3.43 -0.82
N GLY A 512 -32.60 2.75 -1.60
CA GLY A 512 -33.60 3.41 -2.45
C GLY A 512 -33.11 3.82 -3.84
N GLY A 513 -32.24 3.03 -4.47
CA GLY A 513 -31.79 3.29 -5.85
C GLY A 513 -30.73 4.39 -5.92
N VAL A 514 -29.59 4.14 -5.28
CA VAL A 514 -28.44 5.06 -5.22
C VAL A 514 -27.29 4.50 -6.04
N SER A 515 -26.60 5.36 -6.79
CA SER A 515 -25.33 5.02 -7.43
C SER A 515 -24.16 5.55 -6.61
N VAL A 516 -23.07 4.79 -6.51
CA VAL A 516 -21.93 5.12 -5.66
C VAL A 516 -20.68 5.31 -6.50
N VAL A 517 -20.08 6.49 -6.43
CA VAL A 517 -18.73 6.74 -6.92
C VAL A 517 -17.75 6.25 -5.84
N ARG A 518 -17.03 5.18 -6.15
CA ARG A 518 -16.08 4.51 -5.23
C ARG A 518 -14.68 5.11 -5.30
N GLU A 519 -14.32 5.69 -6.43
CA GLU A 519 -13.02 6.33 -6.65
C GLU A 519 -13.16 7.37 -7.77
N LEU A 520 -12.55 8.54 -7.59
CA LEU A 520 -12.25 9.49 -8.65
C LEU A 520 -10.76 9.83 -8.54
N HIS A 521 -10.01 9.59 -9.59
CA HIS A 521 -8.58 9.86 -9.61
C HIS A 521 -8.15 10.47 -10.95
N VAL A 522 -7.65 11.69 -10.90
CA VAL A 522 -7.07 12.37 -12.08
C VAL A 522 -5.57 12.45 -11.87
N TYR A 523 -4.83 11.77 -12.74
CA TYR A 523 -3.38 11.81 -12.74
C TYR A 523 -2.89 13.14 -13.33
N GLY A 524 -1.85 13.70 -12.74
CA GLY A 524 -1.21 14.90 -13.23
C GLY A 524 0.03 15.21 -12.42
N SER A 525 0.94 15.99 -12.99
CA SER A 525 2.17 16.39 -12.30
C SER A 525 1.81 17.11 -11.01
N ALA A 526 2.34 16.66 -9.87
CA ALA A 526 2.10 17.22 -8.54
C ALA A 526 2.23 18.76 -8.52
N VAL A 527 1.10 19.46 -8.56
CA VAL A 527 1.06 20.91 -8.35
C VAL A 527 0.39 21.19 -7.01
N PRO A 528 0.97 22.07 -6.18
CA PRO A 528 0.29 22.59 -5.00
C PRO A 528 -1.10 23.14 -5.37
N VAL A 529 -2.09 22.91 -4.50
CA VAL A 529 -3.48 23.38 -4.70
C VAL A 529 -3.57 24.89 -4.97
N SER A 530 -2.57 25.65 -4.51
CA SER A 530 -2.47 27.11 -4.63
C SER A 530 -1.90 27.60 -5.97
N SER A 531 -1.28 26.76 -6.79
CA SER A 531 -0.70 27.18 -8.08
C SER A 531 -1.46 26.54 -9.23
N ARG A 532 -2.20 27.33 -10.00
CA ARG A 532 -2.86 26.88 -11.24
C ARG A 532 -1.84 26.97 -12.37
N ASP A 533 -1.40 25.83 -12.88
CA ASP A 533 -0.57 25.75 -14.08
C ASP A 533 -1.43 25.17 -15.22
N PRO A 534 -1.82 25.97 -16.23
CA PRO A 534 -2.70 25.53 -17.31
C PRO A 534 -2.06 24.47 -18.23
N SER A 535 -0.74 24.26 -18.15
CA SER A 535 -0.03 23.26 -18.94
C SER A 535 -0.17 21.82 -18.41
N LYS A 536 -0.81 21.61 -17.24
CA LYS A 536 -0.83 20.31 -16.55
C LYS A 536 -2.23 19.71 -16.48
N PHE A 537 -2.32 18.41 -16.80
CA PHE A 537 -3.56 17.64 -16.99
C PHE A 537 -4.55 17.68 -15.82
N GLN A 538 -4.09 17.78 -14.56
CA GLN A 538 -4.99 17.85 -13.39
C GLN A 538 -5.89 19.11 -13.39
N HIS A 539 -5.58 20.13 -14.21
CA HIS A 539 -6.35 21.36 -14.33
C HIS A 539 -7.17 21.48 -15.63
N GLN A 540 -7.20 20.43 -16.47
CA GLN A 540 -7.97 20.42 -17.72
C GLN A 540 -9.45 20.03 -17.54
N GLY A 541 -9.94 19.91 -16.30
CA GLY A 541 -11.36 19.66 -16.03
C GLY A 541 -11.80 18.20 -16.14
N PHE A 542 -10.90 17.25 -16.46
CA PHE A 542 -11.24 15.82 -16.57
C PHE A 542 -11.99 15.25 -15.35
N GLY A 543 -11.68 15.75 -14.15
CA GLY A 543 -12.37 15.31 -12.93
C GLY A 543 -13.84 15.75 -12.88
N MET A 544 -14.18 16.91 -13.44
CA MET A 544 -15.57 17.36 -13.57
C MET A 544 -16.28 16.59 -14.68
N LEU A 545 -15.63 16.42 -15.84
CA LEU A 545 -16.19 15.68 -16.97
C LEU A 545 -16.51 14.22 -16.61
N LEU A 546 -15.64 13.56 -15.84
CA LEU A 546 -15.90 12.19 -15.35
C LEU A 546 -17.10 12.16 -14.39
N MET A 547 -17.25 13.17 -13.53
CA MET A 547 -18.39 13.25 -12.62
C MET A 547 -19.69 13.55 -13.36
N GLU A 548 -19.68 14.43 -14.36
CA GLU A 548 -20.84 14.73 -15.21
C GLU A 548 -21.32 13.47 -15.94
N GLU A 549 -20.41 12.69 -16.53
CA GLU A 549 -20.77 11.43 -17.17
C GLU A 549 -21.27 10.39 -16.15
N ALA A 550 -20.66 10.32 -14.96
CA ALA A 550 -21.12 9.44 -13.91
C ALA A 550 -22.53 9.79 -13.41
N GLU A 551 -22.84 11.08 -13.29
CA GLU A 551 -24.19 11.57 -12.97
C GLU A 551 -25.20 11.23 -14.07
N ARG A 552 -24.81 11.37 -15.35
CA ARG A 552 -25.64 10.98 -16.50
C ARG A 552 -25.97 9.49 -16.48
N ILE A 553 -24.96 8.62 -16.37
CA ILE A 553 -25.13 7.15 -16.31
C ILE A 553 -25.98 6.76 -15.10
N ALA A 554 -25.73 7.36 -13.94
CA ALA A 554 -26.51 7.10 -12.74
C ALA A 554 -28.00 7.46 -12.92
N ARG A 555 -28.31 8.58 -13.57
CA ARG A 555 -29.69 9.02 -13.79
C ARG A 555 -30.39 8.19 -14.87
N GLU A 556 -29.76 8.08 -16.04
CA GLU A 556 -30.40 7.56 -17.26
C GLU A 556 -30.37 6.03 -17.33
N GLU A 557 -29.25 5.41 -16.92
CA GLU A 557 -29.06 3.97 -17.10
C GLU A 557 -29.28 3.18 -15.81
N HIS A 558 -28.80 3.69 -14.67
CA HIS A 558 -29.07 3.04 -13.39
C HIS A 558 -30.49 3.32 -12.86
N GLY A 559 -31.14 4.39 -13.35
CA GLY A 559 -32.41 4.88 -12.81
C GLY A 559 -32.30 5.36 -11.36
N ALA A 560 -31.11 5.83 -10.96
CA ALA A 560 -30.84 6.25 -9.60
C ALA A 560 -31.35 7.68 -9.37
N ARG A 561 -31.98 7.90 -8.21
CA ARG A 561 -32.45 9.24 -7.79
C ARG A 561 -31.37 10.03 -7.06
N LYS A 562 -30.34 9.34 -6.59
CA LYS A 562 -29.26 9.92 -5.78
C LYS A 562 -27.93 9.30 -6.20
N ILE A 563 -26.89 10.13 -6.18
CA ILE A 563 -25.50 9.69 -6.33
C ILE A 563 -24.75 10.00 -5.04
N ALA A 564 -23.96 9.03 -4.56
CA ALA A 564 -23.14 9.14 -3.37
C ALA A 564 -21.65 8.96 -3.72
N VAL A 565 -20.77 9.66 -3.03
CA VAL A 565 -19.32 9.56 -3.23
C VAL A 565 -18.64 9.24 -1.92
N ILE A 566 -17.79 8.21 -1.93
CA ILE A 566 -16.86 7.94 -0.82
C ILE A 566 -15.65 8.87 -0.91
N SER A 567 -15.84 10.10 -0.44
CA SER A 567 -14.80 11.12 -0.44
C SER A 567 -13.89 11.00 0.77
N GLY A 568 -12.57 11.10 0.57
CA GLY A 568 -11.64 11.42 1.64
C GLY A 568 -12.01 12.75 2.32
N VAL A 569 -11.68 12.87 3.60
CA VAL A 569 -12.05 14.02 4.44
C VAL A 569 -11.58 15.34 3.81
N GLY A 570 -10.32 15.37 3.36
CA GLY A 570 -9.69 16.55 2.79
C GLY A 570 -10.20 16.95 1.40
N THR A 571 -10.94 16.08 0.71
CA THR A 571 -11.48 16.32 -0.64
C THR A 571 -12.96 16.68 -0.64
N ARG A 572 -13.67 16.65 0.50
CA ARG A 572 -15.11 16.98 0.58
C ARG A 572 -15.46 18.37 0.01
N ASN A 573 -14.60 19.36 0.23
CA ASN A 573 -14.78 20.71 -0.32
C ASN A 573 -14.73 20.77 -1.86
N TYR A 574 -14.10 19.81 -2.53
CA TYR A 574 -14.16 19.70 -3.99
C TYR A 574 -15.59 19.35 -4.43
N TYR A 575 -16.19 18.33 -3.81
CA TYR A 575 -17.54 17.88 -4.12
C TYR A 575 -18.60 18.94 -3.76
N ARG A 576 -18.42 19.70 -2.68
CA ARG A 576 -19.33 20.82 -2.35
C ARG A 576 -19.41 21.88 -3.45
N LYS A 577 -18.32 22.15 -4.16
CA LYS A 577 -18.30 23.12 -5.25
C LYS A 577 -19.12 22.68 -6.46
N ILE A 578 -19.32 21.38 -6.64
CA ILE A 578 -20.11 20.79 -7.72
C ILE A 578 -21.51 20.35 -7.24
N GLY A 579 -21.96 20.86 -6.09
CA GLY A 579 -23.34 20.72 -5.60
C GLY A 579 -23.61 19.50 -4.72
N TYR A 580 -22.58 18.84 -4.18
CA TYR A 580 -22.76 17.73 -3.24
C TYR A 580 -22.82 18.22 -1.78
N GLU A 581 -23.62 17.55 -0.97
CA GLU A 581 -23.76 17.80 0.46
C GLU A 581 -23.31 16.58 1.27
N LEU A 582 -22.97 16.77 2.55
CA LEU A 582 -22.51 15.67 3.41
C LEU A 582 -23.72 14.98 4.05
N GLU A 583 -23.94 13.70 3.74
CA GLU A 583 -24.96 12.84 4.36
C GLU A 583 -24.25 11.63 4.98
N GLY A 584 -24.17 11.60 6.33
CA GLY A 584 -23.39 10.59 7.04
C GLY A 584 -21.91 10.64 6.64
N PRO A 585 -21.29 9.52 6.22
CA PRO A 585 -19.91 9.50 5.77
C PRO A 585 -19.71 9.90 4.29
N TYR A 586 -20.79 10.01 3.50
CA TYR A 586 -20.75 10.20 2.06
C TYR A 586 -21.02 11.65 1.64
N MET A 587 -20.45 12.05 0.50
CA MET A 587 -20.90 13.25 -0.21
C MET A 587 -22.01 12.84 -1.18
N VAL A 588 -23.20 13.40 -1.05
CA VAL A 588 -24.38 13.01 -1.84
C VAL A 588 -24.91 14.17 -2.68
N LYS A 589 -25.55 13.85 -3.80
CA LYS A 589 -26.27 14.81 -4.65
C LYS A 589 -27.54 14.16 -5.18
N SER A 590 -28.65 14.89 -5.14
CA SER A 590 -29.90 14.46 -5.78
C SER A 590 -29.76 14.56 -7.30
N LEU A 591 -30.28 13.57 -8.02
CA LEU A 591 -30.29 13.52 -9.49
C LEU A 591 -31.66 13.85 -10.09
N GLU A 592 -32.61 14.26 -9.24
CA GLU A 592 -33.96 14.72 -9.61
C GLU A 592 -33.96 15.98 -10.48
#